data_AF-A0A3B9Y6S1-F1
#
_entry.id   AF-A0A3B9Y6S1-F1
#
_cell.length_a   1.000
_cell.length_b   1.000
_cell.length_c   1.000
_cell.angle_alpha   90.00
_cell.angle_beta   90.00
_cell.angle_gamma   90.00
#
_symmetry.space_group_name_H-M   'P 1'
#
loop_
_entity.id
_entity.type
_entity.pdbx_description
1 polymer ?
#
loop_
_entity_poly.entity_id
_entity_poly.type
_entity_poly.pdbx_seq_one_letter_code
_entity_poly.pdbx_strand_id
1 'polypeptide(L)'
;MMMLQQQANDHAYVHTLAVTDGHARQSCLALSIGAHLDPGIRRKHRPNEDTVLITHGVMPFASPEPFVLLAVADGMGGPGHGQEASQLAARSLVAYMSGSLSSLQRPPQDWLSQLTAGVQYANRVVYERN
;
A
#
# COMPACT_ATOMS: atom_id res chain seq x y z
N MET A 1 -3.64 -7.32 16.45
CA MET A 1 -2.91 -6.05 16.66
C MET A 1 -1.70 -6.07 15.75
N MET A 2 -1.81 -5.50 14.55
CA MET A 2 -0.68 -5.46 13.60
C MET A 2 0.16 -4.23 13.93
N MET A 3 1.42 -4.43 14.33
CA MET A 3 2.40 -3.36 14.42
C MET A 3 2.99 -3.11 13.03
N LEU A 4 2.65 -1.96 12.44
CA LEU A 4 3.38 -1.40 11.31
C LEU A 4 4.52 -0.53 11.86
N GLN A 5 5.73 -1.07 11.87
CA GLN A 5 6.93 -0.30 12.13
C GLN A 5 7.72 -0.23 10.81
N GLN A 6 7.48 0.82 10.03
CA GLN A 6 8.33 1.17 8.89
C GLN A 6 9.51 2.00 9.43
N GLN A 7 10.70 1.41 9.47
CA GLN A 7 11.94 2.18 9.52
C GLN A 7 12.43 2.44 8.10
N ALA A 8 12.80 3.69 7.84
CA ALA A 8 13.37 4.13 6.58
C ALA A 8 14.89 3.86 6.58
N ASN A 9 15.36 2.97 5.71
CA ASN A 9 16.72 2.96 5.16
C ASN A 9 16.84 1.87 4.09
N ASP A 10 16.89 2.22 2.80
CA ASP A 10 17.29 1.32 1.70
C ASP A 10 16.87 -0.16 1.84
N HIS A 11 15.59 -0.43 1.60
CA HIS A 11 15.04 -1.76 1.81
C HIS A 11 14.52 -2.33 0.49
N ALA A 12 15.25 -3.31 -0.04
CA ALA A 12 14.64 -4.36 -0.86
C ALA A 12 13.67 -5.14 0.04
N TYR A 13 12.40 -5.16 -0.33
CA TYR A 13 11.35 -5.87 0.37
C TYR A 13 11.12 -7.21 -0.33
N VAL A 14 11.60 -8.30 0.27
CA VAL A 14 11.30 -9.66 -0.22
C VAL A 14 10.02 -10.13 0.48
N HIS A 15 8.95 -10.33 -0.29
CA HIS A 15 7.67 -10.82 0.22
C HIS A 15 7.37 -12.20 -0.39
N THR A 16 7.33 -13.23 0.45
CA THR A 16 6.87 -14.57 0.06
C THR A 16 5.59 -14.88 0.80
N LEU A 17 4.50 -15.08 0.07
CA LEU A 17 3.20 -15.47 0.61
C LEU A 17 2.86 -16.85 0.09
N ALA A 18 3.03 -17.85 0.95
CA ALA A 18 2.53 -19.18 0.70
C ALA A 18 1.14 -19.33 1.32
N VAL A 19 0.13 -19.56 0.50
CA VAL A 19 -1.22 -19.92 0.97
C VAL A 19 -1.38 -21.43 0.84
N THR A 20 -1.56 -22.11 1.97
CA THR A 20 -1.84 -23.55 2.03
C THR A 20 -3.33 -23.77 2.21
N ASP A 21 -4.02 -24.23 1.17
CA ASP A 21 -5.38 -24.75 1.32
C ASP A 21 -5.32 -26.24 1.65
N GLY A 22 -6.18 -26.70 2.57
CA GLY A 22 -6.14 -28.05 3.17
C GLY A 22 -6.37 -29.20 2.19
N HIS A 23 -6.73 -28.91 0.94
CA HIS A 23 -6.89 -29.88 -0.14
C HIS A 23 -6.23 -29.36 -1.46
N ALA A 24 -4.94 -29.68 -1.62
CA ALA A 24 -4.24 -29.88 -2.91
C ALA A 24 -4.02 -28.73 -3.92
N ARG A 25 -4.01 -27.44 -3.55
CA ARG A 25 -3.38 -26.41 -4.38
C ARG A 25 -2.73 -25.31 -3.56
N GLN A 26 -1.39 -25.31 -3.50
CA GLN A 26 -0.62 -24.21 -2.92
C GLN A 26 -0.63 -23.04 -3.91
N SER A 27 -1.39 -22.00 -3.60
CA SER A 27 -1.26 -20.71 -4.28
C SER A 27 -0.13 -19.96 -3.59
N CYS A 28 1.09 -20.09 -4.13
CA CYS A 28 2.26 -19.38 -3.64
C CYS A 28 2.52 -18.14 -4.50
N LEU A 29 2.48 -16.96 -3.89
CA LEU A 29 2.94 -15.72 -4.49
C LEU A 29 4.32 -15.38 -3.91
N ALA A 30 5.36 -15.67 -4.67
CA ALA A 30 6.73 -15.30 -4.36
C ALA A 30 7.12 -14.06 -5.17
N LEU A 31 7.36 -12.92 -4.50
CA LEU A 31 7.67 -11.65 -5.14
C LEU A 31 8.86 -10.97 -4.44
N SER A 32 9.85 -10.57 -5.23
CA SER A 32 10.96 -9.73 -4.75
C SER A 32 10.74 -8.30 -5.21
N ILE A 33 10.59 -7.36 -4.28
CA ILE A 33 10.29 -5.95 -4.59
C ILE A 33 11.47 -5.08 -4.18
N GLY A 34 12.05 -4.35 -5.14
CA GLY A 34 12.98 -3.26 -4.85
C GLY A 34 12.22 -1.95 -4.66
N ALA A 35 12.53 -1.21 -3.60
CA ALA A 35 12.02 0.14 -3.41
C ALA A 35 13.14 1.07 -2.91
N HIS A 36 13.18 2.28 -3.44
CA HIS A 36 14.14 3.31 -3.04
C HIS A 36 13.48 4.68 -3.15
N LEU A 37 13.86 5.58 -2.24
CA LEU A 37 13.35 6.94 -2.15
C LEU A 37 14.56 7.88 -2.06
N ASP A 38 14.69 8.80 -2.99
CA ASP A 38 15.75 9.81 -3.01
C ASP A 38 15.11 11.21 -3.02
N PRO A 39 15.37 12.08 -2.01
CA PRO A 39 14.88 13.46 -2.03
C PRO A 39 15.46 14.30 -3.17
N GLY A 40 16.56 13.84 -3.78
CA GLY A 40 17.24 14.50 -4.88
C GLY A 40 18.03 15.74 -4.46
N ILE A 41 18.78 16.29 -5.41
CA ILE A 41 19.74 17.39 -5.17
C ILE A 41 19.03 18.65 -4.63
N ARG A 42 17.83 18.97 -5.14
CA ARG A 42 17.08 20.19 -4.79
C ARG A 42 16.52 20.17 -3.37
N ARG A 43 16.23 18.98 -2.82
CA ARG A 43 15.68 18.81 -1.48
C ARG A 43 16.65 18.08 -0.53
N LYS A 44 17.96 18.09 -0.81
CA LYS A 44 18.99 17.42 0.03
C LYS A 44 18.92 17.76 1.53
N HIS A 45 18.41 18.94 1.89
CA HIS A 45 18.25 19.40 3.28
C HIS A 45 16.79 19.55 3.72
N ARG A 46 15.84 18.98 2.96
CA ARG A 46 14.40 18.96 3.28
C ARG A 46 13.92 17.52 3.37
N PRO A 47 12.81 17.25 4.07
CA PRO A 47 12.21 15.92 4.08
C PRO A 47 11.88 15.45 2.65
N ASN A 48 11.97 14.14 2.41
CA ASN A 48 11.46 13.56 1.18
C ASN A 48 9.93 13.65 1.19
N GLU A 49 9.36 14.16 0.10
CA GLU A 49 7.92 14.31 -0.07
C GLU A 49 7.29 13.10 -0.76
N ASP A 50 8.11 12.14 -1.21
CA ASP A 50 7.66 10.89 -1.79
C ASP A 50 7.44 9.82 -0.71
N THR A 51 6.43 8.99 -0.89
CA THR A 51 6.16 7.83 -0.03
C THR A 51 6.01 6.57 -0.85
N VAL A 52 6.67 5.49 -0.42
CA VAL A 52 6.43 4.12 -0.88
C VAL A 52 5.87 3.30 0.27
N LEU A 53 4.77 2.58 0.04
CA LEU A 53 4.17 1.67 1.00
C LEU A 53 3.85 0.35 0.31
N ILE A 54 4.32 -0.74 0.93
CA ILE A 54 4.11 -2.11 0.46
C ILE A 54 3.35 -2.84 1.56
N THR A 55 2.21 -3.42 1.21
CA THR A 55 1.45 -4.31 2.09
C THR A 55 1.06 -5.58 1.35
N HIS A 56 0.68 -6.59 2.09
CA HIS A 56 0.26 -7.86 1.54
C HIS A 56 -0.77 -8.53 2.43
N GLY A 57 -1.45 -9.53 1.88
CA GLY A 57 -2.41 -10.32 2.64
C GLY A 57 -2.95 -11.48 1.84
N VAL A 58 -4.05 -12.05 2.34
CA VAL A 58 -4.79 -13.13 1.71
C VAL A 58 -6.24 -12.71 1.64
N MET A 59 -6.84 -12.78 0.45
CA MET A 59 -8.26 -12.53 0.25
C MET A 59 -9.06 -13.74 0.73
N PRO A 60 -10.10 -13.55 1.57
CA PRO A 60 -10.84 -14.64 2.20
C PRO A 60 -11.93 -15.23 1.28
N PHE A 61 -11.57 -15.54 0.03
CA PHE A 61 -12.47 -16.17 -0.93
C PHE A 61 -12.62 -17.66 -0.64
N ALA A 62 -13.56 -18.33 -1.34
CA ALA A 62 -13.75 -19.78 -1.26
C ALA A 62 -12.45 -20.57 -1.52
N SER A 63 -11.56 -20.03 -2.36
CA SER A 63 -10.15 -20.42 -2.47
C SER A 63 -9.29 -19.21 -2.06
N PRO A 64 -8.60 -19.26 -0.90
CA PRO A 64 -7.85 -18.10 -0.43
C PRO A 64 -6.75 -17.71 -1.42
N GLU A 65 -6.68 -16.42 -1.76
CA GLU A 65 -5.79 -15.92 -2.80
C GLU A 65 -4.85 -14.84 -2.23
N PRO A 66 -3.52 -15.02 -2.31
CA PRO A 66 -2.58 -14.02 -1.81
C PRO A 66 -2.61 -12.77 -2.67
N PHE A 67 -2.43 -11.60 -2.06
CA PHE A 67 -2.28 -10.34 -2.76
C PHE A 67 -1.13 -9.51 -2.19
N VAL A 68 -0.62 -8.61 -3.03
CA VAL A 68 0.32 -7.55 -2.65
C VAL A 68 -0.25 -6.24 -3.17
N LEU A 69 -0.23 -5.20 -2.34
CA LEU A 69 -0.59 -3.84 -2.69
C LEU A 69 0.66 -2.94 -2.56
N LEU A 70 1.00 -2.31 -3.67
CA LEU A 70 2.13 -1.39 -3.80
C LEU A 70 1.56 0.00 -4.03
N ALA A 71 1.88 0.94 -3.15
CA ALA A 71 1.46 2.32 -3.24
C ALA A 71 2.69 3.23 -3.33
N VAL A 72 2.66 4.14 -4.30
CA VAL A 72 3.62 5.24 -4.43
C VAL A 72 2.82 6.53 -4.46
N ALA A 73 3.23 7.50 -3.65
CA ALA A 73 2.59 8.81 -3.59
C ALA A 73 3.66 9.90 -3.69
N ASP A 74 3.47 10.83 -4.62
CA ASP A 74 4.24 12.08 -4.73
C ASP A 74 3.51 13.16 -3.92
N GLY A 75 4.22 13.68 -2.92
CA GLY A 75 3.72 14.71 -2.03
C GLY A 75 3.91 16.09 -2.62
N MET A 76 2.81 16.69 -3.08
CA MET A 76 2.79 18.11 -3.42
C MET A 76 2.17 18.89 -2.28
N GLY A 77 2.99 19.60 -1.52
CA GLY A 77 2.53 20.52 -0.49
C GLY A 77 3.45 21.73 -0.45
N GLY A 78 2.88 22.93 -0.28
CA GLY A 78 3.65 24.11 0.12
C GLY A 78 4.39 23.88 1.46
N PRO A 79 4.90 24.94 2.10
CA PRO A 79 6.00 24.90 3.09
C PRO A 79 6.02 23.68 4.06
N GLY A 80 6.56 22.54 3.61
CA GLY A 80 6.79 21.34 4.41
C GLY A 80 5.67 20.29 4.51
N HIS A 81 4.50 20.48 3.89
CA HIS A 81 3.36 19.54 4.05
C HIS A 81 3.36 18.38 3.03
N GLY A 82 4.23 18.40 2.01
CA GLY A 82 4.25 17.34 0.99
C GLY A 82 4.52 15.95 1.57
N GLN A 83 5.42 15.86 2.55
CA GLN A 83 5.70 14.61 3.25
C GLN A 83 4.48 14.05 4.00
N GLU A 84 3.77 14.89 4.76
CA GLU A 84 2.59 14.44 5.50
C GLU A 84 1.47 14.04 4.53
N ALA A 85 1.26 14.82 3.47
CA ALA A 85 0.26 14.54 2.44
C ALA A 85 0.51 13.19 1.74
N SER A 86 1.73 12.88 1.30
CA SER A 86 2.03 11.61 0.63
C SER A 86 1.94 10.41 1.58
N GLN A 87 2.40 10.56 2.83
CA GLN A 87 2.26 9.52 3.85
C GLN A 87 0.80 9.23 4.16
N LEU A 88 -0.01 10.28 4.33
CA LEU A 88 -1.42 10.17 4.62
C LEU A 88 -2.19 9.55 3.45
N ALA A 89 -1.90 9.95 2.21
CA ALA A 89 -2.48 9.35 1.01
C ALA A 89 -2.19 7.85 0.93
N ALA A 90 -0.92 7.45 1.01
CA ALA A 90 -0.51 6.04 0.89
C ALA A 90 -1.11 5.18 2.01
N ARG A 91 -1.07 5.66 3.26
CA ARG A 91 -1.65 4.93 4.42
C ARG A 91 -3.16 4.80 4.31
N SER A 92 -3.85 5.85 3.88
CA SER A 92 -5.32 5.85 3.75
C SER A 92 -5.78 4.91 2.63
N LEU A 93 -5.07 4.91 1.50
CA LEU A 93 -5.34 3.97 0.40
C LEU A 93 -5.14 2.52 0.86
N VAL A 94 -4.02 2.24 1.53
CA VAL A 94 -3.71 0.89 2.03
C VAL A 94 -4.73 0.44 3.07
N ALA A 95 -5.08 1.29 4.03
CA ALA A 95 -6.08 0.96 5.04
C ALA A 95 -7.46 0.68 4.41
N TYR A 96 -7.88 1.52 3.46
CA TYR A 96 -9.13 1.32 2.72
C TYR A 96 -9.13 -0.01 1.95
N MET A 97 -8.08 -0.27 1.18
CA MET A 97 -7.98 -1.47 0.36
C MET A 97 -7.87 -2.73 1.22
N SER A 98 -7.04 -2.74 2.26
CA SER A 98 -6.94 -3.88 3.18
C SER A 98 -8.27 -4.18 3.87
N GLY A 99 -9.01 -3.15 4.30
CA GLY A 99 -10.35 -3.31 4.87
C GLY A 99 -11.36 -3.84 3.87
N SER A 100 -11.41 -3.26 2.67
CA SER A 100 -12.30 -3.69 1.58
C SER A 100 -12.02 -5.14 1.19
N LEU A 101 -10.77 -5.48 0.90
CA LEU A 101 -10.33 -6.84 0.51
C LEU A 101 -10.64 -7.89 1.59
N SER A 102 -10.48 -7.55 2.87
CA SER A 102 -10.79 -8.46 3.98
C SER A 102 -12.29 -8.74 4.13
N SER A 103 -13.15 -7.88 3.56
CA SER A 103 -14.60 -8.02 3.60
C SER A 103 -15.19 -8.72 2.36
N LEU A 104 -14.40 -8.88 1.30
CA LEU A 104 -14.87 -9.49 0.06
C LEU A 104 -15.03 -11.01 0.22
N GLN A 105 -16.21 -11.52 -0.09
CA GLN A 105 -16.48 -12.97 -0.15
C GLN A 105 -16.14 -13.58 -1.52
N ARG A 106 -15.98 -12.74 -2.54
CA ARG A 106 -15.68 -13.14 -3.91
C ARG A 106 -14.86 -12.05 -4.61
N PRO A 107 -14.06 -12.38 -5.64
CA PRO A 107 -13.36 -11.38 -6.42
C PRO A 107 -14.33 -10.32 -6.97
N PRO A 108 -13.97 -9.03 -6.91
CA PRO A 108 -14.76 -7.99 -7.55
C PRO A 108 -14.73 -8.20 -9.06
N GLN A 109 -15.87 -7.94 -9.71
CA GLN A 109 -15.98 -7.98 -11.16
C GLN A 109 -15.21 -6.81 -11.82
N ASP A 110 -15.02 -5.72 -11.08
CA ASP A 110 -14.31 -4.54 -11.53
C ASP A 110 -13.33 -4.05 -10.45
N TRP A 111 -12.07 -4.42 -10.62
CA TRP A 111 -10.97 -3.97 -9.78
C TRP A 111 -10.70 -2.47 -9.90
N LEU A 112 -10.91 -1.88 -11.08
CA LEU A 112 -10.62 -0.47 -11.32
C LEU A 112 -11.56 0.41 -10.51
N SER A 113 -12.84 0.07 -10.43
CA SER A 113 -13.80 0.78 -9.58
C SER A 113 -13.43 0.72 -8.09
N GLN A 114 -12.97 -0.43 -7.60
CA GLN A 114 -12.52 -0.57 -6.20
C GLN A 114 -11.29 0.29 -5.90
N LEU A 115 -10.29 0.26 -6.78
CA LEU A 115 -9.09 1.08 -6.67
C LEU A 115 -9.42 2.58 -6.76
N THR A 116 -10.32 2.95 -7.68
CA THR A 116 -10.78 4.33 -7.85
C THR A 116 -11.44 4.85 -6.57
N ALA A 117 -12.32 4.06 -5.95
CA ALA A 117 -12.94 4.42 -4.68
C ALA A 117 -11.90 4.57 -3.55
N GLY A 118 -10.88 3.70 -3.51
CA GLY A 118 -9.77 3.80 -2.56
C GLY A 118 -8.93 5.06 -2.74
N VAL A 119 -8.61 5.42 -3.98
CA VAL A 119 -7.88 6.66 -4.30
C VAL A 119 -8.71 7.90 -3.95
N GLN A 120 -10.01 7.89 -4.29
CA GLN A 120 -10.93 8.98 -3.92
C GLN A 120 -11.05 9.14 -2.40
N TYR A 121 -11.14 8.01 -1.67
CA TYR A 121 -11.13 8.01 -0.20
C TYR A 121 -9.83 8.61 0.34
N ALA A 122 -8.68 8.15 -0.13
CA ALA A 122 -7.37 8.66 0.29
C ALA A 122 -7.23 10.16 0.01
N ASN A 123 -7.64 10.62 -1.17
CA ASN A 123 -7.64 12.04 -1.53
C ASN A 123 -8.54 12.87 -0.60
N ARG A 124 -9.74 12.37 -0.27
CA ARG A 124 -10.62 13.05 0.69
C ARG A 124 -9.98 13.16 2.07
N VAL A 125 -9.34 12.10 2.56
CA VAL A 125 -8.65 12.14 3.87
C VAL A 125 -7.51 13.16 3.87
N VAL A 126 -6.76 13.28 2.77
CA VAL A 126 -5.74 14.33 2.64
C VAL A 126 -6.35 15.72 2.67
N TYR A 127 -7.43 15.93 1.91
CA TYR A 127 -8.16 17.21 1.83
C TYR A 127 -8.81 17.62 3.16
N GLU A 128 -9.31 16.68 3.97
CA GLU A 128 -9.93 17.00 5.27
C GLU A 128 -8.89 17.35 6.35
N ARG A 129 -7.62 17.02 6.13
CA ARG A 129 -6.55 17.15 7.12
C ARG A 129 -5.51 18.24 6.78
N ASN A 130 -5.60 18.86 5.60
CA ASN A 130 -4.73 19.94 5.10
C ASN A 130 -5.56 21.07 4.50
#